data_AF-A0A662UCE3-F1
#
_entry.id   AF-A0A662UCE3-F1
#
_cell.length_a   1.000
_cell.length_b   1.000
_cell.length_c   1.000
_cell.angle_alpha   90.00
_cell.angle_beta   90.00
_cell.angle_gamma   90.00
#
_symmetry.space_group_name_H-M   'P 1'
#
loop_
_entity.id
_entity.type
_entity.pdbx_description
1 polymer ?
#
loop_
_entity_poly.entity_id
_entity_poly.type
_entity_poly.pdbx_seq_one_letter_code
_entity_poly.pdbx_strand_id
1 'polypeptide(L)'
;MVLWIFGRKKRRFEDLKTKRMTLALRKLRIASAAIASLINNIDKHIHFLKARIVRLKQRSKDLEKVGMYGEVRMIKNEIAEMQKTIKKLTVTRNILEKVKLRLNTLRDMSEALIILAPALNVLRRLIKDLTRVKPEIAYQINSIRELIYSSLLDLGEFTRVTIEYYVATSREAEEILEEAMKIAEQKLKET
;
A
#
# COMPACT_ATOMS: atom_id res chain seq x y z
N MET A 1 -46.86 0.85 28.55
CA MET A 1 -45.49 1.09 29.07
C MET A 1 -44.39 0.35 28.29
N VAL A 2 -44.65 -0.84 27.74
CA VAL A 2 -43.67 -1.66 27.01
C VAL A 2 -43.26 -1.07 25.64
N LEU A 3 -44.19 -0.47 24.88
CA LEU A 3 -43.92 0.14 23.57
C LEU A 3 -42.84 1.25 23.61
N TRP A 4 -42.79 2.01 24.71
CA TRP A 4 -41.85 3.13 24.87
C TRP A 4 -40.41 2.67 25.14
N ILE A 5 -40.24 1.53 25.81
CA ILE A 5 -38.94 0.90 26.07
C ILE A 5 -38.38 0.28 24.78
N PHE A 6 -39.23 -0.34 23.96
CA PHE A 6 -38.84 -0.86 22.64
C PHE A 6 -38.43 0.26 21.67
N GLY A 7 -39.16 1.37 21.63
CA GLY A 7 -38.81 2.53 20.81
C GLY A 7 -37.51 3.25 21.25
N ARG A 8 -37.18 3.22 22.55
CA ARG A 8 -35.90 3.73 23.08
C ARG A 8 -34.72 2.80 22.78
N LYS A 9 -34.91 1.48 22.92
CA LYS A 9 -33.89 0.49 22.54
C LYS A 9 -33.57 0.62 21.06
N LYS A 10 -34.59 0.65 20.17
CA LYS A 10 -34.39 0.76 18.71
C LYS A 10 -33.59 2.00 18.32
N ARG A 11 -33.96 3.19 18.83
CA ARG A 11 -33.21 4.44 18.61
C ARG A 11 -31.75 4.35 19.08
N ARG A 12 -31.52 3.80 20.29
CA ARG A 12 -30.16 3.63 20.83
C ARG A 12 -29.29 2.70 19.98
N PHE A 13 -29.85 1.65 19.40
CA PHE A 13 -29.12 0.75 18.49
C PHE A 13 -28.77 1.43 17.16
N GLU A 14 -29.68 2.22 16.62
CA GLU A 14 -29.50 2.98 15.37
C GLU A 14 -28.41 4.05 15.54
N ASP A 15 -28.37 4.73 16.69
CA ASP A 15 -27.32 5.67 17.06
C ASP A 15 -25.93 4.98 17.18
N LEU A 16 -25.88 3.79 17.77
CA LEU A 16 -24.66 3.01 17.91
C LEU A 16 -24.11 2.55 16.55
N LYS A 17 -24.99 2.07 15.66
CA LYS A 17 -24.63 1.68 14.29
C LYS A 17 -24.04 2.87 13.52
N THR A 18 -24.69 4.02 13.63
CA THR A 18 -24.27 5.27 12.99
C THR A 18 -22.90 5.74 13.49
N LYS A 19 -22.68 5.71 14.81
CA LYS A 19 -21.39 6.05 15.43
C LYS A 19 -20.26 5.14 14.96
N ARG A 20 -20.49 3.82 14.94
CA ARG A 20 -19.52 2.82 14.45
C ARG A 20 -19.15 3.04 12.99
N MET A 21 -20.16 3.26 12.15
CA MET A 21 -19.96 3.56 10.73
C MET A 21 -19.13 4.84 10.52
N THR A 22 -19.40 5.88 11.31
CA THR A 22 -18.65 7.14 11.26
C THR A 22 -17.18 6.94 11.63
N LEU A 23 -16.90 6.13 12.66
CA LEU A 23 -15.54 5.80 13.08
C LEU A 23 -14.79 5.00 12.01
N ALA A 24 -15.42 3.98 11.42
CA ALA A 24 -14.83 3.18 10.35
C ALA A 24 -14.46 4.06 9.13
N LEU A 25 -15.39 4.90 8.68
CA LEU A 25 -15.16 5.85 7.58
C LEU A 25 -14.03 6.83 7.87
N ARG A 26 -13.94 7.33 9.11
CA ARG A 26 -12.84 8.22 9.51
C ARG A 26 -11.50 7.50 9.43
N LYS A 27 -11.39 6.27 9.91
CA LYS A 27 -10.15 5.47 9.82
C LYS A 27 -9.74 5.21 8.37
N LEU A 28 -10.70 4.91 7.49
CA LEU A 28 -10.43 4.71 6.06
C LEU A 28 -9.94 6.00 5.37
N ARG A 29 -10.50 7.16 5.73
CA ARG A 29 -9.99 8.46 5.26
C ARG A 29 -8.54 8.70 5.72
N ILE A 30 -8.23 8.39 6.98
CA ILE A 30 -6.86 8.49 7.50
C ILE A 30 -5.93 7.54 6.75
N ALA A 31 -6.36 6.30 6.50
CA ALA A 31 -5.59 5.33 5.71
C ALA A 31 -5.33 5.84 4.29
N SER A 32 -6.35 6.39 3.61
CA SER A 32 -6.21 6.99 2.27
C SER A 32 -5.22 8.15 2.24
N ALA A 33 -5.28 9.05 3.23
CA ALA A 33 -4.32 10.15 3.37
C ALA A 33 -2.89 9.66 3.67
N ALA A 34 -2.75 8.65 4.53
CA ALA A 34 -1.47 8.02 4.83
C ALA A 34 -0.86 7.34 3.59
N ILE A 35 -1.67 6.67 2.77
CA ILE A 35 -1.24 6.13 1.47
C ILE A 35 -0.72 7.25 0.56
N ALA A 36 -1.45 8.35 0.42
CA ALA A 36 -1.02 9.47 -0.42
C ALA A 36 0.33 10.06 0.04
N SER A 37 0.52 10.22 1.36
CA SER A 37 1.79 10.66 1.94
C SER A 37 2.93 9.68 1.65
N LEU A 38 2.68 8.37 1.80
CA LEU A 38 3.67 7.34 1.52
C LEU A 38 4.05 7.28 0.05
N ILE A 39 3.10 7.46 -0.87
CA ILE A 39 3.36 7.54 -2.32
C ILE A 39 4.33 8.69 -2.62
N ASN A 40 4.07 9.88 -2.07
CA ASN A 40 4.97 11.03 -2.22
C ASN A 40 6.37 10.77 -1.65
N ASN A 41 6.45 10.06 -0.52
CA ASN A 41 7.72 9.67 0.08
C ASN A 41 8.48 8.68 -0.81
N ILE A 42 7.80 7.66 -1.35
CA ILE A 42 8.38 6.69 -2.30
C ILE A 42 8.90 7.41 -3.56
N ASP A 43 8.16 8.37 -4.10
CA ASP A 43 8.58 9.15 -5.27
C ASP A 43 9.88 9.93 -5.00
N LYS A 44 10.01 10.53 -3.81
CA LYS A 44 11.27 11.18 -3.39
C LYS A 44 12.43 10.18 -3.32
N HIS A 45 12.22 8.98 -2.78
CA HIS A 45 13.26 7.93 -2.74
C HIS A 45 13.66 7.45 -4.15
N ILE A 46 12.69 7.27 -5.05
CA ILE A 46 12.96 6.91 -6.45
C ILE A 46 13.81 8.00 -7.11
N HIS A 47 13.44 9.27 -6.95
CA HIS A 47 14.18 10.39 -7.51
C HIS A 47 15.62 10.45 -6.97
N PHE A 48 15.80 10.29 -5.66
CA PHE A 48 17.11 10.25 -5.03
C PHE A 48 18.01 9.13 -5.59
N LEU A 49 17.47 7.92 -5.73
CA LEU A 49 18.19 6.78 -6.29
C LEU A 49 18.56 7.01 -7.75
N LYS A 50 17.64 7.55 -8.56
CA LYS A 50 17.92 7.92 -9.97
C LYS A 50 19.06 8.93 -10.07
N ALA A 51 19.04 9.99 -9.27
CA ALA A 51 20.10 10.99 -9.24
C ALA A 51 21.46 10.39 -8.82
N ARG A 52 21.46 9.47 -7.85
CA ARG A 52 22.68 8.76 -7.42
C ARG A 52 23.24 7.86 -8.53
N ILE A 53 22.38 7.15 -9.27
CA ILE A 53 22.79 6.33 -10.42
C ILE A 53 23.49 7.19 -11.47
N VAL A 54 22.97 8.37 -11.80
CA VAL A 54 23.60 9.27 -12.78
C VAL A 54 25.02 9.64 -12.35
N ARG A 55 25.22 10.01 -11.08
CA ARG A 55 26.54 10.34 -10.54
C ARG A 55 27.49 9.14 -10.57
N LEU A 56 27.01 7.95 -10.20
CA LEU A 56 27.80 6.73 -10.22
C LEU A 56 28.20 6.31 -11.63
N LYS A 57 27.30 6.47 -12.61
CA LYS A 57 27.62 6.23 -14.03
C LYS A 57 28.74 7.15 -14.51
N GLN A 58 28.70 8.44 -14.15
CA GLN A 58 29.77 9.37 -14.51
C GLN A 58 31.10 8.97 -13.86
N ARG A 59 31.09 8.72 -12.54
CA ARG A 59 32.28 8.26 -11.82
C ARG A 59 32.86 6.96 -12.40
N SER A 60 31.99 6.02 -12.79
CA SER A 60 32.41 4.77 -13.44
C SER A 60 33.17 5.04 -14.74
N LYS A 61 32.72 5.98 -15.57
CA LYS A 61 33.41 6.35 -16.82
C LYS A 61 34.77 6.96 -16.55
N ASP A 62 34.88 7.79 -15.51
CA ASP A 62 36.14 8.46 -15.17
C ASP A 62 37.17 7.47 -14.61
N LEU A 63 36.74 6.50 -13.79
CA LEU A 63 37.58 5.41 -13.30
C LEU A 63 38.02 4.44 -14.41
N GLU A 64 37.16 4.19 -15.38
CA GLU A 64 37.48 3.34 -16.54
C GLU A 64 38.62 3.94 -17.39
N LYS A 65 38.68 5.27 -17.54
CA LYS A 65 39.77 5.97 -18.25
C LYS A 65 41.14 5.80 -17.60
N VAL A 66 41.18 5.64 -16.28
CA VAL A 66 42.43 5.49 -15.50
C VAL A 66 42.75 4.02 -15.17
N GLY A 67 42.04 3.07 -15.79
CA GLY A 67 42.33 1.64 -15.65
C GLY A 67 41.87 1.00 -14.34
N MET A 68 41.02 1.67 -13.55
CA MET A 68 40.52 1.18 -12.25
C MET A 68 39.32 0.25 -12.41
N TYR A 69 39.52 -0.90 -13.07
CA TYR A 69 38.45 -1.82 -13.45
C TYR A 69 37.77 -2.53 -12.26
N GLY A 70 38.47 -2.70 -11.13
CA GLY A 70 37.92 -3.30 -9.92
C GLY A 70 36.79 -2.44 -9.33
N GLU A 71 37.05 -1.15 -9.18
CA GLU A 71 36.12 -0.15 -8.67
C GLU A 71 34.95 0.05 -9.63
N VAL A 72 35.21 0.05 -10.93
CA VAL A 72 34.16 0.08 -11.97
C VAL A 72 33.19 -1.09 -11.80
N ARG A 73 33.69 -2.31 -11.57
CA ARG A 73 32.85 -3.49 -11.34
C ARG A 73 31.98 -3.33 -10.09
N MET A 74 32.55 -2.82 -8.99
CA MET A 74 31.80 -2.56 -7.76
C MET A 74 30.69 -1.52 -7.98
N ILE A 75 30.98 -0.42 -8.68
CA ILE A 75 30.00 0.61 -9.02
C ILE A 75 28.87 0.06 -9.89
N LYS A 76 29.20 -0.78 -10.90
CA LYS A 76 28.19 -1.43 -11.74
C LYS A 76 27.24 -2.31 -10.92
N ASN A 77 27.76 -3.06 -9.95
CA ASN A 77 26.94 -3.84 -9.02
C ASN A 77 26.04 -2.95 -8.15
N GLU A 78 26.56 -1.84 -7.62
CA GLU A 78 25.79 -0.88 -6.83
C GLU A 78 24.64 -0.26 -7.64
N ILE A 79 24.91 0.12 -8.89
CA ILE A 79 23.90 0.63 -9.83
C ILE A 79 22.81 -0.43 -10.07
N ALA A 80 23.19 -1.68 -10.30
CA ALA A 80 22.24 -2.77 -10.55
C ALA A 80 21.30 -2.99 -9.34
N GLU A 81 21.82 -2.96 -8.11
CA GLU A 81 20.99 -3.07 -6.90
C GLU A 81 20.07 -1.86 -6.70
N MET A 82 20.53 -0.65 -7.02
CA MET A 82 19.66 0.53 -7.00
C MET A 82 18.56 0.46 -8.06
N GLN A 83 18.84 -0.05 -9.26
CA GLN A 83 17.83 -0.27 -10.30
C GLN A 83 16.77 -1.28 -9.87
N LYS A 84 17.18 -2.40 -9.25
CA LYS A 84 16.25 -3.37 -8.65
C LYS A 84 15.38 -2.72 -7.58
N THR A 85 15.97 -1.87 -6.74
CA THR A 85 15.24 -1.13 -5.71
C THR A 85 14.24 -0.16 -6.31
N ILE A 86 14.61 0.61 -7.34
CA ILE A 86 13.69 1.51 -8.06
C ILE A 86 12.53 0.72 -8.67
N LYS A 87 12.77 -0.44 -9.27
CA LYS A 87 11.70 -1.29 -9.81
C LYS A 87 10.69 -1.70 -8.73
N LYS A 88 11.18 -2.21 -7.59
CA LYS A 88 10.32 -2.59 -6.45
C LYS A 88 9.51 -1.41 -5.90
N LEU A 89 10.14 -0.25 -5.76
CA LEU A 89 9.48 0.96 -5.28
C LEU A 89 8.42 1.48 -6.27
N THR A 90 8.69 1.38 -7.57
CA THR A 90 7.73 1.80 -8.61
C THR A 90 6.48 0.92 -8.60
N VAL A 91 6.65 -0.40 -8.49
CA VAL A 91 5.54 -1.36 -8.34
C VAL A 91 4.74 -1.04 -7.07
N THR A 92 5.42 -0.88 -5.94
CA THR A 92 4.81 -0.52 -4.64
C THR A 92 3.97 0.76 -4.76
N ARG A 93 4.54 1.82 -5.35
CA ARG A 93 3.85 3.10 -5.57
C ARG A 93 2.55 2.92 -6.35
N ASN A 94 2.59 2.18 -7.47
CA ASN A 94 1.43 1.96 -8.31
C ASN A 94 0.35 1.13 -7.59
N ILE A 95 0.75 0.10 -6.84
CA ILE A 95 -0.16 -0.71 -6.03
C ILE A 95 -0.86 0.15 -4.98
N LEU A 96 -0.10 0.99 -4.27
CA LEU A 96 -0.66 1.89 -3.26
C LEU A 96 -1.67 2.87 -3.88
N GLU A 97 -1.41 3.38 -5.08
CA GLU A 97 -2.36 4.23 -5.81
C GLU A 97 -3.66 3.48 -6.10
N LYS A 98 -3.59 2.22 -6.56
CA LYS A 98 -4.76 1.37 -6.79
C LYS A 98 -5.54 1.08 -5.51
N VAL A 99 -4.85 0.80 -4.41
CA VAL A 99 -5.49 0.61 -3.09
C VAL A 99 -6.21 1.90 -2.68
N LYS A 100 -5.57 3.07 -2.81
CA LYS A 100 -6.18 4.37 -2.49
C LYS A 100 -7.47 4.61 -3.27
N LEU A 101 -7.48 4.31 -4.57
CA LEU A 101 -8.68 4.44 -5.41
C LEU A 101 -9.83 3.57 -4.88
N ARG A 102 -9.55 2.31 -4.51
CA ARG A 102 -10.55 1.40 -3.91
C ARG A 102 -11.07 1.88 -2.56
N LEU A 103 -10.21 2.46 -1.72
CA LEU A 103 -10.67 3.07 -0.46
C LEU A 103 -11.65 4.22 -0.73
N ASN A 104 -11.44 4.98 -1.80
CA ASN A 104 -12.29 6.12 -2.17
C ASN A 104 -13.60 5.70 -2.88
N THR A 105 -13.69 4.48 -3.42
CA THR A 105 -14.93 3.97 -4.04
C THR A 105 -15.93 3.42 -3.03
N LEU A 106 -15.53 3.24 -1.76
CA LEU A 106 -16.42 2.76 -0.72
C LEU A 106 -17.51 3.80 -0.42
N ARG A 107 -18.74 3.53 -0.91
CA ARG A 107 -19.93 4.36 -0.69
C ARG A 107 -20.90 3.75 0.32
N ASP A 108 -20.97 2.42 0.35
CA ASP A 108 -21.78 1.64 1.29
C ASP A 108 -20.91 0.62 2.04
N MET A 109 -21.22 0.40 3.31
CA MET A 109 -20.49 -0.52 4.19
C MET A 109 -20.86 -1.98 3.95
N SER A 110 -22.02 -2.24 3.31
CA SER A 110 -22.44 -3.58 2.89
C SER A 110 -21.41 -4.24 1.97
N GLU A 111 -20.68 -3.45 1.17
CA GLU A 111 -19.64 -3.90 0.24
C GLU A 111 -18.22 -3.75 0.81
N ALA A 112 -18.07 -3.30 2.06
CA ALA A 112 -16.76 -2.99 2.63
C ALA A 112 -15.80 -4.19 2.62
N LEU A 113 -16.27 -5.39 2.92
CA LEU A 113 -15.43 -6.60 2.85
C LEU A 113 -14.95 -6.89 1.44
N ILE A 114 -15.85 -6.82 0.46
CA ILE A 114 -15.55 -7.10 -0.95
C ILE A 114 -14.49 -6.12 -1.46
N ILE A 115 -14.59 -4.85 -1.08
CA ILE A 115 -13.67 -3.79 -1.52
C ILE A 115 -12.33 -3.83 -0.76
N LEU A 116 -12.37 -4.04 0.56
CA LEU A 116 -11.20 -3.85 1.44
C LEU A 116 -10.37 -5.14 1.65
N ALA A 117 -10.97 -6.32 1.53
CA ALA A 117 -10.20 -7.57 1.66
C ALA A 117 -9.10 -7.74 0.59
N PRO A 118 -9.34 -7.42 -0.70
CA PRO A 118 -8.28 -7.41 -1.71
C PRO A 118 -7.15 -6.43 -1.34
N ALA A 119 -7.51 -5.23 -0.87
CA ALA A 119 -6.53 -4.23 -0.43
C ALA A 119 -5.65 -4.77 0.71
N LEU A 120 -6.25 -5.38 1.74
CA LEU A 120 -5.50 -5.98 2.85
C LEU A 120 -4.53 -7.09 2.40
N ASN A 121 -4.95 -7.95 1.46
CA ASN A 121 -4.08 -9.01 0.93
C ASN A 121 -2.87 -8.41 0.19
N VAL A 122 -3.12 -7.42 -0.66
CA VAL A 122 -2.10 -6.73 -1.43
C VAL A 122 -1.10 -6.00 -0.51
N LEU A 123 -1.58 -5.26 0.49
CA LEU A 123 -0.71 -4.60 1.46
C LEU A 123 0.15 -5.61 2.25
N ARG A 124 -0.41 -6.77 2.60
CA ARG A 124 0.34 -7.86 3.26
C ARG A 124 1.47 -8.39 2.37
N ARG A 125 1.25 -8.54 1.07
CA ARG A 125 2.29 -8.96 0.11
C ARG A 125 3.39 -7.91 -0.02
N LEU A 126 3.02 -6.64 -0.18
CA LEU A 126 3.98 -5.53 -0.21
C LEU A 126 4.89 -5.49 1.02
N ILE A 127 4.33 -5.74 2.21
CA ILE A 127 5.12 -5.76 3.45
C ILE A 127 6.16 -6.85 3.38
N LYS A 128 5.79 -8.09 3.03
CA LYS A 128 6.74 -9.21 2.89
C LYS A 128 7.86 -8.89 1.90
N ASP A 129 7.53 -8.28 0.77
CA ASP A 129 8.49 -7.95 -0.29
C ASP A 129 9.47 -6.84 0.13
N LEU A 130 9.01 -5.89 0.95
CA LEU A 130 9.78 -4.71 1.34
C LEU A 130 10.51 -4.85 2.67
N THR A 131 10.15 -5.79 3.55
CA THR A 131 10.82 -5.96 4.86
C THR A 131 12.34 -6.11 4.72
N ARG A 132 12.83 -6.78 3.66
CA ARG A 132 14.27 -7.00 3.43
C ARG A 132 14.97 -5.88 2.65
N VAL A 133 14.21 -4.96 2.04
CA VAL A 133 14.75 -3.97 1.08
C VAL A 133 14.59 -2.54 1.62
N LYS A 134 13.41 -2.22 2.15
CA LYS A 134 13.00 -0.91 2.68
C LYS A 134 12.08 -1.11 3.88
N PRO A 135 12.62 -1.52 5.05
CA PRO A 135 11.82 -1.83 6.24
C PRO A 135 11.01 -0.63 6.73
N GLU A 136 11.48 0.60 6.50
CA GLU A 136 10.79 1.83 6.89
C GLU A 136 9.47 2.00 6.11
N ILE A 137 9.48 1.68 4.81
CA ILE A 137 8.28 1.69 3.97
C ILE A 137 7.35 0.54 4.37
N ALA A 138 7.90 -0.65 4.62
CA ALA A 138 7.11 -1.80 5.07
C ALA A 138 6.36 -1.50 6.38
N TYR A 139 6.99 -0.79 7.31
CA TYR A 139 6.37 -0.35 8.56
C TYR A 139 5.18 0.60 8.32
N GLN A 140 5.35 1.61 7.45
CA GLN A 140 4.27 2.54 7.12
C GLN A 140 3.08 1.83 6.45
N ILE A 141 3.36 0.88 5.54
CA ILE A 141 2.32 0.04 4.91
C ILE A 141 1.59 -0.81 5.97
N ASN A 142 2.32 -1.33 6.96
CA ASN A 142 1.73 -2.09 8.06
C ASN A 142 0.76 -1.23 8.88
N SER A 143 1.14 0.00 9.23
CA SER A 143 0.25 0.93 9.93
C SER A 143 -1.02 1.24 9.13
N ILE A 144 -0.91 1.43 7.82
CA ILE A 144 -2.06 1.61 6.91
C ILE A 144 -2.95 0.36 6.92
N ARG A 145 -2.35 -0.83 6.82
CA ARG A 145 -3.09 -2.10 6.85
C ARG A 145 -3.89 -2.26 8.14
N GLU A 146 -3.29 -1.94 9.30
CA GLU A 146 -3.98 -2.01 10.60
C GLU A 146 -5.12 -0.99 10.71
N LEU A 147 -4.99 0.20 10.13
CA LEU A 147 -6.09 1.18 10.06
C LEU A 147 -7.26 0.63 9.24
N ILE A 148 -6.99 0.04 8.07
CA ILE A 148 -8.04 -0.57 7.23
C ILE A 148 -8.67 -1.77 7.95
N TYR A 149 -7.85 -2.65 8.53
CA TYR A 149 -8.33 -3.82 9.25
C TYR A 149 -9.20 -3.44 10.46
N SER A 150 -8.76 -2.49 11.27
CA SER A 150 -9.53 -2.02 12.43
C SER A 150 -10.80 -1.27 12.03
N SER A 151 -10.85 -0.65 10.85
CA SER A 151 -12.08 -0.04 10.34
C SER A 151 -13.16 -1.09 10.03
N LEU A 152 -12.77 -2.26 9.49
CA LEU A 152 -13.69 -3.37 9.25
C LEU A 152 -14.24 -3.95 10.56
N LEU A 153 -13.40 -4.06 11.59
CA LEU A 153 -13.84 -4.50 12.91
C LEU A 153 -14.83 -3.52 13.54
N ASP A 154 -14.62 -2.21 13.38
CA ASP A 154 -15.50 -1.18 13.95
C ASP A 154 -16.92 -1.24 13.37
N LEU A 155 -17.08 -1.73 12.13
CA LEU A 155 -18.40 -1.94 11.52
C LEU A 155 -19.23 -2.97 12.29
N GLY A 156 -18.59 -3.87 13.03
CA GLY A 156 -19.25 -4.80 13.96
C GLY A 156 -20.11 -5.88 13.30
N GLU A 157 -20.24 -5.85 11.97
CA GLU A 157 -20.90 -6.88 11.14
C GLU A 157 -19.93 -8.00 10.76
N PHE A 158 -18.61 -7.77 10.91
CA PHE A 158 -17.56 -8.70 10.48
C PHE A 158 -16.74 -9.22 11.65
N THR A 159 -16.62 -10.54 11.74
CA THR A 159 -15.68 -11.18 12.68
C THR A 159 -14.27 -11.21 12.09
N ARG A 160 -13.25 -11.35 12.95
CA ARG A 160 -11.86 -11.59 12.51
C ARG A 160 -11.77 -12.76 11.53
N VAL A 161 -12.47 -13.86 11.81
CA VAL A 161 -12.50 -15.06 10.96
C VAL A 161 -13.07 -14.75 9.58
N THR A 162 -14.17 -13.99 9.51
CA THR A 162 -14.78 -13.58 8.25
C THR A 162 -13.81 -12.72 7.44
N ILE A 163 -13.15 -11.74 8.06
CA ILE A 163 -12.19 -10.87 7.36
C ILE A 163 -11.02 -11.70 6.80
N GLU A 164 -10.44 -12.58 7.63
CA GLU A 164 -9.31 -13.42 7.21
C GLU A 164 -9.65 -14.35 6.04
N TYR A 165 -10.86 -14.92 6.03
CA TYR A 165 -11.35 -15.74 4.92
C TYR A 165 -11.42 -14.96 3.60
N TYR A 166 -12.04 -13.76 3.60
CA TYR A 166 -12.13 -12.93 2.40
C TYR A 166 -10.75 -12.45 1.92
N VAL A 167 -9.87 -12.09 2.85
CA VAL A 167 -8.49 -11.70 2.53
C VAL A 167 -7.72 -12.85 1.89
N ALA A 168 -7.94 -14.09 2.33
CA ALA A 168 -7.26 -15.27 1.79
C ALA A 168 -7.80 -15.69 0.41
N THR A 169 -9.08 -15.52 0.15
CA THR A 169 -9.78 -16.00 -1.06
C THR A 169 -9.91 -14.97 -2.18
N SER A 170 -9.56 -13.71 -1.91
CA SER A 170 -9.65 -12.61 -2.86
C SER A 170 -8.78 -12.80 -4.12
N ARG A 171 -9.41 -13.09 -5.26
CA ARG A 171 -8.76 -13.12 -6.60
C ARG A 171 -8.36 -11.74 -7.12
N GLU A 172 -9.14 -10.71 -6.82
CA GLU A 172 -8.88 -9.31 -7.22
C GLU A 172 -7.53 -8.78 -6.70
N ALA A 173 -7.00 -9.39 -5.65
CA ALA A 173 -5.67 -9.04 -5.15
C ALA A 173 -4.57 -9.33 -6.18
N GLU A 174 -4.71 -10.41 -6.96
CA GLU A 174 -3.74 -10.78 -7.99
C GLU A 174 -3.81 -9.81 -9.18
N GLU A 175 -5.03 -9.46 -9.61
CA GLU A 175 -5.26 -8.48 -10.68
C GLU A 175 -4.62 -7.12 -10.36
N ILE A 176 -4.75 -6.63 -9.12
CA ILE A 176 -4.12 -5.38 -8.69
C ILE A 176 -2.59 -5.44 -8.82
N LEU A 177 -1.98 -6.57 -8.45
CA LEU A 177 -0.53 -6.75 -8.54
C LEU A 177 -0.08 -6.79 -9.99
N GLU A 178 -0.77 -7.57 -10.82
CA GLU A 178 -0.45 -7.72 -12.25
C GLU A 178 -0.57 -6.39 -12.99
N GLU A 179 -1.65 -5.63 -12.79
CA GLU A 179 -1.82 -4.32 -13.41
C GLU A 179 -0.72 -3.35 -12.99
N ALA A 180 -0.39 -3.31 -11.69
CA ALA A 180 0.62 -2.41 -11.19
C ALA A 180 2.03 -2.76 -11.70
N MET A 181 2.31 -4.05 -11.88
CA MET A 181 3.53 -4.54 -12.52
C MET A 181 3.60 -4.11 -13.99
N LYS A 182 2.52 -4.32 -14.77
CA LYS A 182 2.45 -3.87 -16.17
C LYS A 182 2.71 -2.36 -16.31
N ILE A 183 2.07 -1.55 -15.46
CA ILE A 183 2.27 -0.08 -15.44
C ILE A 183 3.72 0.28 -15.06
N ALA A 184 4.31 -0.43 -14.10
CA ALA A 184 5.70 -0.19 -13.69
C ALA A 184 6.67 -0.53 -14.82
N GLU A 185 6.44 -1.63 -15.55
CA GLU A 185 7.28 -2.03 -16.68
C GLU A 185 7.22 -1.03 -17.84
N GLN A 186 6.04 -0.49 -18.14
CA GLN A 186 5.89 0.58 -19.14
C GLN A 186 6.69 1.82 -18.76
N LYS A 187 6.51 2.34 -17.54
CA LYS A 187 7.21 3.54 -17.06
C LYS A 187 8.73 3.37 -17.00
N LEU A 188 9.22 2.17 -16.71
CA LEU A 188 10.65 1.87 -16.67
C LEU A 188 11.29 1.74 -18.05
N LYS A 189 10.50 1.46 -19.10
CA LYS A 189 10.99 1.48 -20.50
C LYS A 189 11.03 2.89 -21.07
N GLU A 190 10.20 3.79 -20.53
CA GLU A 190 10.13 5.20 -20.91
C GLU A 190 11.21 6.09 -20.26
N THR A 191 11.94 5.59 -19.24
CA THR A 191 13.02 6.35 -18.55
C THR A 191 14.39 5.71 -18.69
#